data_AF-A0A1S1Z254-F1
#
_entry.id   AF-A0A1S1Z254-F1
#
_cell.length_a   1.000
_cell.length_b   1.000
_cell.length_c   1.000
_cell.angle_alpha   90.00
_cell.angle_beta   90.00
_cell.angle_gamma   90.00
#
_symmetry.space_group_name_H-M   'P 1'
#
loop_
_entity.id
_entity.type
_entity.pdbx_description
1 polymer ?
#
loop_
_entity_poly.entity_id
_entity_poly.type
_entity_poly.pdbx_seq_one_letter_code
_entity_poly.pdbx_strand_id
1 'polypeptide(L)'
;MHPIYGQDAKDTSKPTNIYSQIDHFLEYNHSPRGEMFSYNPRISYTLDDAYLLVMDLPYRFHSSKNVAGLGDPKIRYFYVPYKDDSKIISSMGLSLNITLPLGNTKFGLGDGSLKIATGIMLGYIANRSKSISFFPTISYQYISKKHPENSIEEVFHGINIELLSSIVINDDIFIQIKPIIDIEDINNFSHQEFSLEIEPVINICNGKFQVGTYYKGVFQKQSIQ
;
A
#
# COMPACT_ATOMS: atom_id res chain seq x y z
N MET A 1 26.54 -23.64 -8.32
CA MET A 1 26.01 -23.72 -9.70
C MET A 1 25.02 -24.88 -9.73
N HIS A 2 23.74 -24.57 -9.50
CA HIS A 2 22.59 -25.43 -9.78
C HIS A 2 21.61 -24.53 -10.55
N PRO A 3 21.45 -24.72 -11.88
CA PRO A 3 20.31 -24.14 -12.58
C PRO A 3 19.09 -25.06 -12.39
N ILE A 4 17.93 -24.60 -12.87
CA ILE A 4 16.60 -25.26 -12.97
C ILE A 4 15.58 -24.71 -11.95
N TYR A 5 15.06 -23.52 -12.23
CA TYR A 5 13.69 -23.32 -12.76
C TYR A 5 13.80 -22.22 -13.83
N GLY A 6 12.92 -22.22 -14.83
CA GLY A 6 13.03 -21.36 -16.01
C GLY A 6 13.15 -19.88 -15.66
N GLN A 7 13.72 -19.09 -16.57
CA GLN A 7 13.44 -17.64 -16.61
C GLN A 7 11.93 -17.47 -16.83
N ASP A 8 11.14 -17.58 -15.77
CA ASP A 8 9.76 -17.14 -15.81
C ASP A 8 9.80 -15.63 -16.05
N ALA A 9 9.06 -15.19 -17.07
CA ALA A 9 8.91 -13.77 -17.36
C ALA A 9 8.50 -13.04 -16.07
N LYS A 10 9.14 -11.91 -15.78
CA LYS A 10 8.90 -11.11 -14.58
C LYS A 10 7.42 -10.70 -14.53
N ASP A 11 6.64 -11.29 -13.62
CA ASP A 11 5.22 -10.97 -13.44
C ASP A 11 5.07 -10.04 -12.23
N THR A 12 5.17 -8.73 -12.49
CA THR A 12 5.05 -7.69 -11.47
C THR A 12 3.59 -7.35 -11.10
N SER A 13 2.61 -7.99 -11.74
CA SER A 13 1.19 -7.76 -11.44
C SER A 13 0.78 -8.32 -10.08
N LYS A 14 1.52 -9.33 -9.59
CA LYS A 14 1.33 -9.95 -8.28
C LYS A 14 2.28 -9.33 -7.25
N PRO A 15 1.78 -8.71 -6.17
CA PRO A 15 2.60 -8.08 -5.12
C PRO A 15 3.51 -9.07 -4.37
N THR A 16 3.23 -10.36 -4.44
CA THR A 16 4.04 -11.42 -3.83
C THR A 16 5.21 -11.85 -4.71
N ASN A 17 5.24 -11.43 -5.97
CA ASN A 17 6.42 -11.53 -6.81
C ASN A 17 7.33 -10.34 -6.49
N ILE A 18 8.43 -10.62 -5.80
CA ILE A 18 9.25 -9.60 -5.17
C ILE A 18 10.35 -9.19 -6.14
N TYR A 19 10.41 -7.89 -6.44
CA TYR A 19 11.40 -7.36 -7.35
C TYR A 19 11.90 -5.98 -6.92
N SER A 20 13.15 -5.69 -7.24
CA SER A 20 13.66 -4.32 -7.20
C SER A 20 13.10 -3.54 -8.38
N GLN A 21 12.48 -2.40 -8.11
CA GLN A 21 11.85 -1.54 -9.11
C GLN A 21 11.67 -0.10 -8.59
N ILE A 22 11.48 0.83 -9.51
CA ILE A 22 11.13 2.22 -9.23
C ILE A 22 9.77 2.49 -9.87
N ASP A 23 8.83 2.97 -9.06
CA ASP A 23 7.47 3.21 -9.53
C ASP A 23 7.12 4.70 -9.42
N HIS A 24 6.37 5.19 -10.39
CA HIS A 24 5.94 6.57 -10.50
C HIS A 24 4.43 6.63 -10.64
N PHE A 25 3.75 7.09 -9.58
CA PHE A 25 2.30 7.16 -9.55
C PHE A 25 1.79 8.60 -9.45
N LEU A 26 0.77 8.92 -10.23
CA LEU A 26 -0.05 10.11 -10.05
C LEU A 26 -1.35 9.72 -9.35
N GLU A 27 -1.67 10.36 -8.23
CA GLU A 27 -2.85 10.07 -7.43
C GLU A 27 -3.86 11.21 -7.49
N TYR A 28 -5.13 10.86 -7.61
CA TYR A 28 -6.25 11.71 -7.24
C TYR A 28 -6.93 11.13 -6.00
N ASN A 29 -7.01 11.95 -4.94
CA ASN A 29 -7.54 11.56 -3.65
C ASN A 29 -8.79 12.38 -3.34
N HIS A 30 -9.91 11.68 -3.23
CA HIS A 30 -11.18 12.23 -2.78
C HIS A 30 -11.41 11.82 -1.32
N SER A 31 -11.48 12.81 -0.45
CA SER A 31 -11.72 12.60 0.98
C SER A 31 -12.68 13.66 1.55
N PRO A 32 -13.30 13.41 2.71
CA PRO A 32 -14.07 14.43 3.43
C PRO A 32 -13.26 15.68 3.80
N ARG A 33 -11.92 15.61 3.81
CA ARG A 33 -11.01 16.74 4.08
C ARG A 33 -10.75 17.60 2.84
N GLY A 34 -11.21 17.16 1.67
CA GLY A 34 -11.02 17.82 0.38
C GLY A 34 -10.31 16.92 -0.63
N GLU A 35 -10.14 17.50 -1.82
CA GLU A 35 -9.53 16.86 -2.97
C GLU A 35 -8.02 17.16 -3.01
N MET A 36 -7.23 16.12 -3.26
CA MET A 36 -5.78 16.22 -3.41
C MET A 36 -5.29 15.53 -4.67
N PHE A 37 -4.25 16.09 -5.26
CA PHE A 37 -3.47 15.46 -6.32
C PHE A 37 -2.09 15.14 -5.77
N SER A 38 -1.55 13.96 -6.06
CA SER A 38 -0.23 13.59 -5.53
C SER A 38 0.65 12.97 -6.59
N TYR A 39 1.95 13.16 -6.45
CA TYR A 39 2.97 12.37 -7.09
C TYR A 39 3.61 11.46 -6.03
N ASN A 40 3.57 10.15 -6.25
CA ASN A 40 3.99 9.14 -5.32
C ASN A 40 5.10 8.27 -5.94
N PRO A 41 6.36 8.74 -5.93
CA PRO A 41 7.49 7.89 -6.23
C PRO A 41 7.63 6.80 -5.17
N ARG A 42 7.86 5.57 -5.64
CA ARG A 42 8.08 4.39 -4.82
C ARG A 42 9.38 3.71 -5.24
N ILE A 43 10.16 3.28 -4.26
CA ILE A 43 11.34 2.45 -4.48
C ILE A 43 11.11 1.13 -3.79
N SER A 44 11.18 0.06 -4.56
CA SER A 44 11.11 -1.32 -4.10
C SER A 44 12.49 -1.94 -4.23
N TYR A 45 12.97 -2.59 -3.18
CA TYR A 45 14.28 -3.23 -3.12
C TYR A 45 14.17 -4.62 -2.49
N THR A 46 14.79 -5.59 -3.13
CA THR A 46 14.88 -6.96 -2.62
C THR A 46 16.33 -7.41 -2.48
N LEU A 47 16.61 -8.11 -1.39
CA LEU A 47 17.90 -8.79 -1.14
C LEU A 47 17.90 -10.22 -1.67
N ASP A 48 16.75 -10.87 -1.63
CA ASP A 48 16.50 -12.26 -2.03
C ASP A 48 14.98 -12.45 -2.23
N ASP A 49 14.59 -13.56 -2.86
CA ASP A 49 13.22 -13.81 -3.34
C ASP A 49 12.15 -13.82 -2.25
N ALA A 50 12.52 -13.85 -0.97
CA ALA A 50 11.59 -13.82 0.17
C ALA A 50 11.40 -12.43 0.81
N TYR A 51 12.27 -11.46 0.53
CA TYR A 51 12.34 -10.20 1.29
C TYR A 51 12.17 -8.99 0.38
N LEU A 52 11.21 -8.11 0.72
CA LEU A 52 10.97 -6.86 0.01
C LEU A 52 10.92 -5.69 0.97
N LEU A 53 11.67 -4.64 0.68
CA LEU A 53 11.56 -3.32 1.29
C LEU A 53 11.00 -2.35 0.26
N VAL A 54 10.00 -1.56 0.65
CA VAL A 54 9.36 -0.55 -0.19
C VAL A 54 9.35 0.78 0.55
N MET A 55 9.74 1.85 -0.12
CA MET A 55 9.67 3.22 0.39
C MET A 55 8.80 4.07 -0.53
N ASP A 56 7.83 4.77 0.02
CA ASP A 56 6.96 5.72 -0.68
C ASP A 56 7.19 7.14 -0.15
N LEU A 57 7.39 8.10 -1.05
CA LEU A 57 7.58 9.51 -0.70
C LEU A 57 6.52 10.39 -1.37
N PRO A 58 5.33 10.55 -0.77
CA PRO A 58 4.23 11.28 -1.40
C PRO A 58 4.50 12.78 -1.43
N TYR A 59 4.37 13.40 -2.61
CA TYR A 59 4.27 14.84 -2.77
C TYR A 59 2.84 15.20 -3.15
N ARG A 60 2.17 16.04 -2.35
CA ARG A 60 0.73 16.30 -2.45
C ARG A 60 0.46 17.76 -2.76
N PHE A 61 -0.61 18.00 -3.51
CA PHE A 61 -1.20 19.29 -3.77
C PHE A 61 -2.66 19.27 -3.32
N HIS A 62 -3.00 20.16 -2.40
CA HIS A 62 -4.35 20.31 -1.87
C HIS A 62 -5.12 21.36 -2.66
N SER A 63 -6.12 20.93 -3.43
CA SER A 63 -6.81 21.77 -4.42
C SER A 63 -7.47 22.99 -3.78
N SER A 64 -8.30 22.79 -2.75
CA SER A 64 -9.03 23.90 -2.11
C SER A 64 -8.18 24.88 -1.31
N LYS A 65 -7.01 24.45 -0.81
CA LYS A 65 -6.10 25.30 -0.02
C LYS A 65 -5.01 25.93 -0.89
N ASN A 66 -4.83 25.45 -2.13
CA ASN A 66 -3.77 25.85 -3.03
C ASN A 66 -2.36 25.73 -2.40
N VAL A 67 -2.11 24.63 -1.69
CA VAL A 67 -0.83 24.35 -1.04
C VAL A 67 -0.28 23.01 -1.52
N ALA A 68 1.01 23.00 -1.85
CA ALA A 68 1.76 21.79 -2.18
C ALA A 68 2.82 21.49 -1.10
N GLY A 69 3.16 20.22 -0.93
CA GLY A 69 4.22 19.82 -0.01
C GLY A 69 4.32 18.31 0.16
N LEU A 70 5.25 17.90 1.02
CA LEU A 70 5.40 16.49 1.36
C LEU A 70 4.18 16.00 2.17
N GLY A 71 3.70 14.83 1.82
CA GLY A 71 2.83 14.04 2.67
C GLY A 71 3.63 13.11 3.58
N ASP A 72 2.92 12.23 4.30
CA ASP A 72 3.53 11.26 5.21
C ASP A 72 4.25 10.13 4.44
N PRO A 73 5.58 10.02 4.53
CA PRO A 73 6.32 8.93 3.90
C PRO A 73 5.98 7.58 4.50
N LYS A 74 6.08 6.53 3.69
CA LYS A 74 5.82 5.15 4.12
C LYS A 74 7.02 4.26 3.87
N ILE A 75 7.27 3.36 4.80
CA ILE A 75 8.24 2.27 4.67
C ILE A 75 7.49 0.97 4.90
N ARG A 76 7.58 0.05 3.97
CA ARG A 76 6.88 -1.24 4.02
C ARG A 76 7.88 -2.36 3.84
N TYR A 77 7.83 -3.37 4.69
CA TYR A 77 8.67 -4.53 4.64
C TYR A 77 7.80 -5.78 4.55
N PHE A 78 8.13 -6.67 3.62
CA PHE A 78 7.42 -7.92 3.41
C PHE A 78 8.39 -9.09 3.51
N TYR A 79 7.97 -10.11 4.24
CA TYR A 79 8.63 -11.41 4.28
C TYR A 79 7.66 -12.47 3.76
N VAL A 80 7.93 -13.03 2.59
CA VAL A 80 7.04 -13.97 1.89
C VAL A 80 7.78 -15.29 1.66
N PRO A 81 7.91 -16.14 2.70
CA PRO A 81 8.67 -17.39 2.63
C PRO A 81 7.98 -18.48 1.82
N TYR A 82 6.67 -18.39 1.62
CA TYR A 82 5.91 -19.37 0.87
C TYR A 82 5.33 -18.76 -0.40
N LYS A 83 5.68 -19.36 -1.55
CA LYS A 83 5.17 -19.03 -2.88
C LYS A 83 5.03 -20.29 -3.72
N ASP A 84 3.86 -20.49 -4.30
CA ASP A 84 3.53 -21.61 -5.19
C ASP A 84 2.32 -21.22 -6.07
N ASP A 85 2.61 -20.59 -7.20
CA ASP A 85 1.60 -20.14 -8.17
C ASP A 85 0.84 -21.28 -8.87
N SER A 86 1.18 -22.56 -8.61
CA SER A 86 0.42 -23.71 -9.11
C SER A 86 -0.80 -24.02 -8.25
N LYS A 87 -0.83 -23.53 -7.00
CA LYS A 87 -1.89 -23.76 -6.04
C LYS A 87 -2.86 -22.58 -5.96
N ILE A 88 -4.05 -22.87 -5.46
CA ILE A 88 -5.07 -21.85 -5.18
C ILE A 88 -4.58 -20.89 -4.10
N ILE A 89 -4.02 -21.41 -3.00
CA ILE A 89 -3.27 -20.60 -2.03
C ILE A 89 -1.84 -20.50 -2.56
N SER A 90 -1.55 -19.37 -3.19
CA SER A 90 -0.31 -19.15 -3.93
C SER A 90 0.80 -18.58 -3.08
N SER A 91 0.50 -17.90 -1.99
CA SER A 91 1.56 -17.34 -1.15
C SER A 91 1.11 -17.07 0.28
N MET A 92 2.07 -16.96 1.19
CA MET A 92 1.85 -16.54 2.57
C MET A 92 3.07 -15.75 3.05
N GLY A 93 2.81 -14.69 3.80
CA GLY A 93 3.86 -13.84 4.32
C GLY A 93 3.43 -12.95 5.47
N LEU A 94 4.41 -12.19 5.96
CA LEU A 94 4.27 -11.17 6.98
C LEU A 94 4.53 -9.80 6.36
N SER A 95 3.90 -8.78 6.91
CA SER A 95 4.10 -7.37 6.54
C SER A 95 4.41 -6.52 7.77
N LEU A 96 5.21 -5.49 7.57
CA LEU A 96 5.44 -4.39 8.50
C LEU A 96 5.34 -3.09 7.71
N ASN A 97 4.36 -2.26 8.03
CA ASN A 97 4.11 -0.97 7.39
C ASN A 97 4.31 0.14 8.42
N ILE A 98 5.18 1.10 8.12
CA ILE A 98 5.47 2.26 8.95
C ILE A 98 5.09 3.51 8.16
N THR A 99 4.23 4.35 8.72
CA THR A 99 3.89 5.68 8.18
C THR A 99 4.45 6.75 9.10
N LEU A 100 5.31 7.62 8.58
CA LEU A 100 5.98 8.65 9.36
C LEU A 100 5.19 9.97 9.32
N PRO A 101 4.99 10.65 10.47
CA PRO A 101 4.19 11.87 10.56
C PRO A 101 4.96 13.12 10.10
N LEU A 102 5.53 13.08 8.90
CA LEU A 102 6.37 14.16 8.37
C LEU A 102 5.61 15.10 7.42
N GLY A 103 4.39 14.74 7.03
CA GLY A 103 3.53 15.57 6.21
C GLY A 103 2.94 16.74 6.99
N ASN A 104 2.66 17.84 6.29
CA ASN A 104 2.13 19.03 6.94
C ASN A 104 0.64 18.86 7.31
N THR A 105 0.37 18.65 8.59
CA THR A 105 -0.99 18.44 9.13
C THR A 105 -1.88 19.68 9.05
N LYS A 106 -1.31 20.88 9.27
CA LYS A 106 -2.03 22.17 9.17
C LYS A 106 -2.68 22.36 7.81
N PHE A 107 -1.97 21.97 6.76
CA PHE A 107 -2.49 22.02 5.38
C PHE A 107 -3.21 20.75 4.96
N GLY A 108 -3.26 19.71 5.79
CA GLY A 108 -3.92 18.43 5.48
C GLY A 108 -3.10 17.54 4.54
N LEU A 109 -1.81 17.81 4.38
CA LEU A 109 -0.90 17.03 3.54
C LEU A 109 -0.45 15.74 4.25
N GLY A 110 -0.50 15.68 5.58
CA GLY A 110 -0.27 14.50 6.41
C GLY A 110 -1.37 14.29 7.44
N ASP A 111 -1.43 13.10 8.03
CA ASP A 111 -2.34 12.74 9.11
C ASP A 111 -1.77 13.11 10.50
N GLY A 112 -0.45 13.21 10.62
CA GLY A 112 0.22 13.67 11.84
C GLY A 112 0.43 12.59 12.91
N SER A 113 0.19 11.34 12.56
CA SER A 113 0.35 10.19 13.43
C SER A 113 1.44 9.25 12.90
N LEU A 114 2.33 8.80 13.79
CA LEU A 114 3.17 7.64 13.52
C LEU A 114 2.27 6.41 13.54
N LYS A 115 2.26 5.67 12.44
CA LYS A 115 1.55 4.39 12.35
C LYS A 115 2.55 3.27 12.12
N ILE A 116 2.48 2.22 12.94
CA ILE A 116 3.26 0.99 12.76
C ILE A 116 2.25 -0.15 12.71
N ALA A 117 2.12 -0.80 11.56
CA ALA A 117 1.19 -1.89 11.34
C ALA A 117 1.95 -3.17 11.00
N THR A 118 1.76 -4.22 11.80
CA THR A 118 2.31 -5.56 11.56
C THR A 118 1.20 -6.49 11.16
N GLY A 119 1.35 -7.18 10.03
CA GLY A 119 0.29 -7.98 9.46
C GLY A 119 0.73 -9.32 8.90
N ILE A 120 -0.29 -10.12 8.57
CA ILE A 120 -0.17 -11.36 7.82
C ILE A 120 -0.86 -11.19 6.48
N MET A 121 -0.28 -11.77 5.44
CA MET A 121 -0.77 -11.71 4.07
C MET A 121 -0.89 -13.12 3.52
N LEU A 122 -1.97 -13.36 2.77
CA LEU A 122 -2.16 -14.56 1.95
C LEU A 122 -2.25 -14.14 0.48
N GLY A 123 -1.89 -15.04 -0.42
CA GLY A 123 -2.14 -14.91 -1.86
C GLY A 123 -3.07 -16.01 -2.33
N TYR A 124 -4.03 -15.62 -3.17
CA TYR A 124 -5.03 -16.50 -3.73
C TYR A 124 -5.14 -16.27 -5.24
N ILE A 125 -5.02 -17.34 -6.03
CA ILE A 125 -5.24 -17.29 -7.49
C ILE A 125 -6.68 -17.69 -7.77
N ALA A 126 -7.45 -16.77 -8.36
CA ALA A 126 -8.89 -16.94 -8.51
C ALA A 126 -9.31 -17.65 -9.80
N ASN A 127 -8.44 -17.69 -10.81
CA ASN A 127 -8.75 -18.31 -12.09
C ASN A 127 -7.56 -19.09 -12.66
N ARG A 128 -7.86 -20.05 -13.54
CA ARG A 128 -6.84 -20.92 -14.16
C ARG A 128 -5.84 -20.17 -15.04
N SER A 129 -6.27 -19.06 -15.64
CA SER A 129 -5.39 -18.18 -16.43
C SER A 129 -4.48 -17.31 -15.55
N LYS A 130 -4.61 -17.36 -14.22
CA LYS A 130 -3.86 -16.55 -13.25
C LYS A 130 -3.97 -15.03 -13.46
N SER A 131 -4.97 -14.60 -14.24
CA SER A 131 -5.18 -13.18 -14.54
C SER A 131 -5.96 -12.46 -13.44
N ILE A 132 -6.52 -13.17 -12.47
CA ILE A 132 -7.17 -12.59 -11.29
C ILE A 132 -6.55 -13.21 -10.04
N SER A 133 -5.98 -12.37 -9.19
CA SER A 133 -5.39 -12.78 -7.92
C SER A 133 -5.84 -11.87 -6.79
N PHE A 134 -5.91 -12.40 -5.57
CA PHE A 134 -6.32 -11.69 -4.37
C PHE A 134 -5.27 -11.84 -3.27
N PHE A 135 -5.00 -10.76 -2.56
CA PHE A 135 -3.99 -10.70 -1.51
C PHE A 135 -4.59 -10.07 -0.25
N PRO A 136 -5.43 -10.80 0.50
CA PRO A 136 -5.95 -10.31 1.77
C PRO A 136 -4.81 -10.14 2.77
N THR A 137 -4.84 -9.02 3.48
CA THR A 137 -3.92 -8.68 4.55
C THR A 137 -4.71 -8.21 5.77
N ILE A 138 -4.35 -8.71 6.94
CA ILE A 138 -4.83 -8.18 8.23
C ILE A 138 -3.65 -7.78 9.07
N SER A 139 -3.71 -6.58 9.63
CA SER A 139 -2.63 -5.98 10.39
C SER A 139 -3.14 -5.44 11.73
N TYR A 140 -2.36 -5.67 12.78
CA TYR A 140 -2.48 -4.93 14.03
C TYR A 140 -1.69 -3.63 13.91
N GLN A 141 -2.27 -2.51 14.34
CA GLN A 141 -1.63 -1.20 14.22
C GLN A 141 -1.46 -0.52 15.57
N TYR A 142 -0.27 0.03 15.75
CA TYR A 142 0.07 1.02 16.76
C TYR A 142 -0.02 2.39 16.10
N ILE A 143 -0.82 3.30 16.66
CA ILE A 143 -1.03 4.65 16.14
C ILE A 143 -0.72 5.64 17.25
N SER A 144 0.25 6.53 17.05
CA SER A 144 0.44 7.66 17.96
C SER A 144 -0.69 8.68 17.80
N LYS A 145 -1.02 9.40 18.87
CA LYS A 145 -1.89 10.58 18.76
C LYS A 145 -1.34 11.59 17.75
N LYS A 146 -2.25 12.33 17.12
CA LYS A 146 -1.90 13.43 16.22
C LYS A 146 -1.22 14.53 17.02
N HIS A 147 0.04 14.83 16.74
CA HIS A 147 0.74 15.91 17.43
C HIS A 147 1.21 16.99 16.47
N PRO A 148 1.06 18.28 16.82
CA PRO A 148 1.76 19.36 16.14
C PRO A 148 3.25 19.43 16.52
N GLU A 149 3.70 18.80 17.61
CA GLU A 149 5.05 19.00 18.20
C GLU A 149 5.77 17.71 18.72
N ASN A 150 5.58 16.55 18.08
CA ASN A 150 6.44 15.34 18.27
C ASN A 150 6.55 14.73 19.70
N SER A 151 5.54 14.82 20.57
CA SER A 151 5.46 13.97 21.79
C SER A 151 4.61 12.72 21.56
N ILE A 152 4.99 11.59 22.15
CA ILE A 152 4.25 10.31 22.10
C ILE A 152 3.66 10.07 23.49
N GLU A 153 2.60 10.79 23.84
CA GLU A 153 1.96 10.65 25.16
C GLU A 153 0.75 9.71 25.14
N GLU A 154 0.07 9.58 24.00
CA GLU A 154 -1.10 8.72 23.83
C GLU A 154 -0.98 7.85 22.57
N VAL A 155 -1.47 6.62 22.70
CA VAL A 155 -1.37 5.57 21.69
C VAL A 155 -2.74 4.92 21.53
N PHE A 156 -3.12 4.71 20.28
CA PHE A 156 -4.28 3.91 19.90
C PHE A 156 -3.81 2.59 19.29
N HIS A 157 -4.59 1.55 19.56
CA HIS A 157 -4.36 0.22 19.04
C HIS A 157 -5.50 -0.12 18.10
N GLY A 158 -5.19 -0.37 16.85
CA GLY A 158 -6.18 -0.56 15.81
C GLY A 158 -6.03 -1.86 15.04
N ILE A 159 -6.88 -2.03 14.05
CA ILE A 159 -6.81 -3.11 13.06
C ILE A 159 -6.98 -2.52 11.67
N ASN A 160 -6.13 -2.96 10.74
CA ASN A 160 -6.24 -2.64 9.32
C ASN A 160 -6.49 -3.93 8.53
N ILE A 161 -7.50 -3.91 7.66
CA ILE A 161 -7.86 -5.02 6.78
C ILE A 161 -7.82 -4.51 5.34
N GLU A 162 -7.03 -5.17 4.51
CA GLU A 162 -6.84 -4.83 3.10
C GLU A 162 -7.11 -6.06 2.23
N LEU A 163 -7.73 -5.85 1.07
CA LEU A 163 -7.84 -6.89 0.04
C LEU A 163 -7.29 -6.36 -1.27
N LEU A 164 -6.00 -6.58 -1.53
CA LEU A 164 -5.42 -6.21 -2.80
C LEU A 164 -5.81 -7.24 -3.88
N SER A 165 -6.62 -6.81 -4.84
CA SER A 165 -7.02 -7.59 -6.00
C SER A 165 -6.21 -7.14 -7.21
N SER A 166 -5.62 -8.06 -7.96
CA SER A 166 -4.90 -7.76 -9.19
C SER A 166 -5.59 -8.42 -10.39
N ILE A 167 -5.84 -7.63 -11.41
CA ILE A 167 -6.47 -8.04 -12.67
C ILE A 167 -5.48 -7.77 -13.81
N VAL A 168 -4.92 -8.83 -14.38
CA VAL A 168 -3.95 -8.77 -15.48
C VAL A 168 -4.70 -8.62 -16.80
N ILE A 169 -4.41 -7.56 -17.53
CA ILE A 169 -4.93 -7.32 -18.88
C ILE A 169 -4.00 -7.97 -19.91
N ASN A 170 -2.69 -7.74 -19.77
CA ASN A 170 -1.61 -8.37 -20.50
C ASN A 170 -0.32 -8.32 -19.68
N ASP A 171 0.81 -8.77 -20.24
CA ASP A 171 2.10 -8.87 -19.55
C ASP A 171 2.61 -7.52 -19.01
N ASP A 172 2.23 -6.41 -19.64
CA ASP A 172 2.67 -5.07 -19.27
C ASP A 172 1.61 -4.25 -18.54
N ILE A 173 0.33 -4.62 -18.62
CA ILE A 173 -0.77 -3.81 -18.13
C ILE A 173 -1.65 -4.62 -17.18
N PHE A 174 -1.86 -4.08 -15.99
CA PHE A 174 -2.74 -4.66 -14.99
C PHE A 174 -3.44 -3.56 -14.18
N ILE A 175 -4.51 -3.93 -13.49
CA ILE A 175 -5.26 -3.06 -12.59
C ILE A 175 -5.23 -3.67 -11.21
N GLN A 176 -4.85 -2.88 -10.21
CA GLN A 176 -4.98 -3.22 -8.82
C GLN A 176 -6.19 -2.51 -8.20
N ILE A 177 -6.96 -3.25 -7.41
CA ILE A 177 -8.12 -2.73 -6.67
C ILE A 177 -7.96 -3.15 -5.22
N LYS A 178 -7.98 -2.21 -4.30
CA LYS A 178 -7.67 -2.44 -2.89
C LYS A 178 -8.66 -1.69 -2.00
N PRO A 179 -9.80 -2.30 -1.63
CA PRO A 179 -10.58 -1.84 -0.50
C PRO A 179 -9.79 -2.00 0.80
N ILE A 180 -9.95 -1.02 1.68
CA ILE A 180 -9.28 -0.93 2.98
C ILE A 180 -10.31 -0.57 4.05
N ILE A 181 -10.30 -1.32 5.14
CA ILE A 181 -10.98 -0.96 6.39
C ILE A 181 -9.90 -0.68 7.42
N ASP A 182 -9.89 0.54 7.94
CA ASP A 182 -8.95 1.00 8.96
C ASP A 182 -9.73 1.31 10.25
N ILE A 183 -9.52 0.54 11.31
CA ILE A 183 -10.12 0.73 12.64
C ILE A 183 -9.03 1.33 13.53
N GLU A 184 -9.13 2.63 13.82
CA GLU A 184 -8.08 3.38 14.54
C GLU A 184 -7.95 2.94 16.01
N ASP A 185 -9.06 2.54 16.65
CA ASP A 185 -9.09 2.06 18.04
C ASP A 185 -10.02 0.84 18.19
N ILE A 186 -9.46 -0.31 18.54
CA ILE A 186 -10.18 -1.57 18.77
C ILE A 186 -11.16 -1.50 19.95
N ASN A 187 -10.97 -0.56 20.87
CA ASN A 187 -11.88 -0.34 21.99
C ASN A 187 -13.06 0.55 21.59
N ASN A 188 -12.97 1.24 20.45
CA ASN A 188 -14.00 2.15 19.97
C ASN A 188 -14.13 2.11 18.44
N PHE A 189 -14.93 1.14 17.96
CA PHE A 189 -15.23 0.93 16.55
C PHE A 189 -15.96 2.09 15.85
N SER A 190 -16.37 3.14 16.57
CA SER A 190 -16.85 4.35 15.91
C SER A 190 -15.73 5.01 15.11
N HIS A 191 -14.46 4.83 15.49
CA HIS A 191 -13.32 5.38 14.77
C HIS A 191 -12.83 4.46 13.63
N GLN A 192 -13.66 4.32 12.61
CA GLN A 192 -13.34 3.52 11.43
C GLN A 192 -13.34 4.36 10.15
N GLU A 193 -12.44 3.98 9.24
CA GLU A 193 -12.35 4.51 7.88
C GLU A 193 -12.53 3.38 6.87
N PHE A 194 -13.40 3.60 5.88
CA PHE A 194 -13.45 2.77 4.67
C PHE A 194 -12.89 3.57 3.51
N SER A 195 -11.90 3.01 2.83
CA SER A 195 -11.34 3.56 1.61
C SER A 195 -11.23 2.54 0.48
N LEU A 196 -11.28 3.03 -0.76
CA LEU A 196 -11.06 2.25 -1.96
C LEU A 196 -9.90 2.83 -2.73
N GLU A 197 -8.99 1.94 -3.12
CA GLU A 197 -7.84 2.22 -3.94
C GLU A 197 -8.01 1.54 -5.32
N ILE A 198 -7.92 2.27 -6.44
CA ILE A 198 -7.89 1.72 -7.81
C ILE A 198 -6.65 2.23 -8.57
N GLU A 199 -5.76 1.31 -8.95
CA GLU A 199 -4.43 1.56 -9.52
C GLU A 199 -4.28 0.84 -10.88
N PRO A 200 -4.60 1.46 -12.02
CA PRO A 200 -4.09 1.00 -13.32
C PRO A 200 -2.57 1.22 -13.40
N VAL A 201 -1.85 0.15 -13.76
CA VAL A 201 -0.38 0.12 -13.79
C VAL A 201 0.11 -0.35 -15.16
N ILE A 202 1.17 0.29 -15.64
CA ILE A 202 1.91 -0.07 -16.84
C ILE A 202 3.35 -0.37 -16.45
N ASN A 203 3.83 -1.57 -16.78
CA ASN A 203 5.21 -1.95 -16.70
C ASN A 203 6.00 -1.35 -17.86
N ILE A 204 7.20 -0.85 -17.55
CA ILE A 204 8.12 -0.29 -18.53
C ILE A 204 9.50 -0.91 -18.31
N CYS A 205 10.25 -1.10 -19.40
CA CYS A 205 11.60 -1.67 -19.38
C CYS A 205 11.68 -3.03 -18.66
N ASN A 206 10.82 -3.97 -19.05
CA ASN A 206 10.74 -5.31 -18.45
C ASN A 206 10.50 -5.27 -16.93
N GLY A 207 9.60 -4.38 -16.51
CA GLY A 207 9.21 -4.19 -15.12
C GLY A 207 10.28 -3.57 -14.21
N LYS A 208 11.36 -2.99 -14.75
CA LYS A 208 12.30 -2.18 -13.94
C LYS A 208 11.67 -0.88 -13.46
N PHE A 209 10.72 -0.37 -14.26
CA PHE A 209 9.94 0.81 -13.94
C PHE A 209 8.45 0.49 -14.03
N GLN A 210 7.66 1.09 -13.15
CA GLN A 210 6.21 1.12 -13.29
C GLN A 210 5.73 2.55 -13.33
N VAL A 211 4.72 2.79 -14.17
CA VAL A 211 4.00 4.05 -14.19
C VAL A 211 2.53 3.74 -14.05
N GLY A 212 1.84 4.52 -13.22
CA GLY A 212 0.42 4.35 -13.04
C GLY A 212 -0.27 5.61 -12.60
N THR A 213 -1.59 5.55 -12.66
CA THR A 213 -2.45 6.51 -11.97
C THR A 213 -3.16 5.79 -10.84
N TYR A 214 -3.58 6.54 -9.82
CA TYR A 214 -4.20 5.96 -8.66
C TYR A 214 -5.39 6.81 -8.19
N TYR A 215 -6.55 6.20 -8.02
CA TYR A 215 -7.70 6.82 -7.36
C TYR A 215 -7.81 6.34 -5.92
N LYS A 216 -7.85 7.29 -4.98
CA LYS A 216 -8.21 7.06 -3.58
C LYS A 216 -9.54 7.70 -3.24
N GLY A 217 -10.53 6.90 -2.85
CA GLY A 217 -11.78 7.39 -2.27
C GLY A 217 -11.88 7.04 -0.80
N VAL A 218 -12.11 8.02 0.08
CA VAL A 218 -12.45 7.80 1.49
C VAL A 218 -13.94 8.08 1.69
N PHE A 219 -14.73 7.04 1.99
CA PHE A 219 -16.20 7.12 1.96
C PHE A 219 -16.85 7.22 3.33
N GLN A 220 -16.19 6.67 4.35
CA GLN A 220 -16.62 6.79 5.74
C GLN A 220 -15.37 7.13 6.54
N LYS A 221 -15.41 8.19 7.33
CA LYS A 221 -14.32 8.55 8.25
C LYS A 221 -14.91 9.19 9.50
N GLN A 222 -14.76 8.50 10.62
CA GLN A 222 -14.87 9.09 11.96
C GLN A 222 -13.50 8.86 12.59
N SER A 223 -12.76 9.94 12.86
CA SER A 223 -11.36 9.84 13.32
C SER A 223 -11.23 10.36 14.74
N ILE A 224 -10.27 9.80 15.47
CA ILE A 224 -9.92 10.29 16.81
C ILE A 224 -9.41 11.73 16.70
N GLN A 225 -9.95 12.63 17.54
CA GLN A 225 -9.54 14.03 17.64
C GLN A 225 -8.31 14.19 18.53
#